data_AF-A0A3D5PJD0-F1
#
_entry.id   AF-A0A3D5PJD0-F1
#
_cell.length_a   1.000
_cell.length_b   1.000
_cell.length_c   1.000
_cell.angle_alpha   90.00
_cell.angle_beta   90.00
_cell.angle_gamma   90.00
#
_symmetry.space_group_name_H-M   'P 1'
#
loop_
_entity.id
_entity.type
_entity.pdbx_description
1 polymer ?
#
loop_
_entity_poly.entity_id
_entity_poly.type
_entity_poly.pdbx_seq_one_letter_code
_entity_poly.pdbx_strand_id
1 'polypeptide(L)' 'QLYGQTEASVFITQQPDGQVRSDTVGVPSPGVELKIAENGEVFYRSEGTFVEYYKNAESTADTKDPEGWVATGDAG' A
#
# COMPACT_ATOMS: atom_id res chain seq x y z
N GLN A 1 -8.36 13.44 -0.24
CA GLN A 1 -8.16 12.27 -1.13
C GLN A 1 -7.40 11.21 -0.33
N LEU A 2 -7.42 9.95 -0.77
CA LEU A 2 -6.70 8.85 -0.13
C LEU A 2 -6.28 7.85 -1.20
N TYR A 3 -5.27 7.04 -0.90
CA TYR A 3 -4.85 5.90 -1.71
C TYR A 3 -4.85 4.63 -0.85
N GLY A 4 -5.23 3.51 -1.46
CA GLY A 4 -5.37 2.26 -0.74
C GLY A 4 -5.86 1.12 -1.63
N GLN A 5 -5.84 -0.08 -1.07
CA GLN A 5 -6.23 -1.32 -1.73
C GLN A 5 -7.05 -2.19 -0.75
N THR A 6 -7.79 -3.17 -1.26
CA THR A 6 -8.52 -4.12 -0.41
C THR A 6 -7.54 -4.88 0.48
N GLU A 7 -6.38 -5.20 -0.08
CA GLU A 7 -5.24 -5.88 0.53
C GLU A 7 -4.60 -5.05 1.66
N ALA A 8 -4.84 -3.73 1.69
CA ALA A 8 -4.36 -2.81 2.71
C ALA A 8 -5.38 -2.57 3.85
N SER A 9 -6.50 -3.29 3.86
CA SER A 9 -7.63 -3.01 4.76
C SER A 9 -8.09 -1.54 4.69
N VAL A 10 -8.15 -1.00 3.46
CA VAL A 10 -8.62 0.34 3.07
C VAL A 10 -7.54 1.39 2.82
N PHE A 11 -6.72 1.82 3.80
CA PHE A 11 -5.90 3.03 3.65
C PHE A 11 -4.39 2.75 3.66
N ILE A 12 -3.68 3.25 2.64
CA ILE A 12 -2.21 3.33 2.61
C ILE A 12 -1.80 4.77 2.94
N THR A 13 -2.29 5.75 2.17
CA THR A 13 -2.07 7.18 2.42
C THR A 13 -3.38 7.94 2.56
N GLN A 14 -3.33 9.02 3.34
CA GLN A 14 -4.46 9.91 3.52
C GLN A 14 -3.97 11.36 3.67
N GLN A 15 -4.79 12.29 3.20
CA GLN A 15 -4.51 13.72 3.38
C GLN A 15 -4.88 14.19 4.78
N PRO A 16 -3.97 14.89 5.50
CA PRO A 16 -4.29 15.45 6.81
C PRO A 16 -5.37 16.52 6.75
N ASP A 17 -6.12 16.66 7.85
CA ASP A 17 -7.14 17.69 8.00
C ASP A 17 -6.56 19.09 7.75
N GLY A 18 -7.27 19.89 6.95
CA GLY A 18 -6.86 21.25 6.61
C GLY A 18 -5.65 21.37 5.68
N GLN A 19 -5.06 20.26 5.22
CA GLN A 19 -3.87 20.25 4.35
C GLN A 19 -4.15 19.61 2.98
N VAL A 20 -5.39 19.72 2.51
CA VAL A 20 -5.81 19.08 1.26
C VAL A 20 -5.15 19.75 0.05
N ARG A 21 -4.49 18.95 -0.77
CA ARG A 21 -3.89 19.30 -2.06
C ARG A 21 -4.45 18.42 -3.16
N SER A 22 -4.72 19.00 -4.33
CA SER A 22 -5.33 18.27 -5.45
C SER A 22 -4.36 17.37 -6.23
N ASP A 23 -3.05 17.54 -6.02
CA ASP A 23 -1.97 16.87 -6.76
C ASP A 23 -1.36 15.68 -6.00
N THR A 24 -1.91 15.33 -4.83
CA THR A 24 -1.38 14.22 -4.00
C THR A 24 -2.49 13.36 -3.42
N VAL A 25 -2.15 12.12 -3.09
CA VAL A 25 -3.02 11.18 -2.36
C VAL A 25 -2.82 11.24 -0.85
N GLY A 26 -1.89 12.07 -0.37
CA GLY A 26 -1.60 12.30 1.04
C GLY A 26 -0.30 11.67 1.52
N VAL A 27 -0.19 11.55 2.84
CA VAL A 27 0.99 10.99 3.53
C VAL A 27 0.66 9.58 4.04
N PRO A 28 1.67 8.73 4.31
CA PRO A 28 1.43 7.41 4.90
C PRO A 28 0.57 7.50 6.16
N SER A 29 -0.41 6.60 6.27
CA SER A 29 -1.20 6.45 7.49
C SER A 29 -0.32 5.93 8.63
N PRO A 30 -0.70 6.12 9.91
CA PRO A 30 0.07 5.59 11.03
C PRO A 30 0.34 4.08 10.90
N GLY A 31 1.60 3.67 11.06
CA GLY A 31 2.02 2.27 10.93
C GLY A 31 2.17 1.77 9.50
N VAL A 32 1.99 2.62 8.48
CA VAL A 32 2.27 2.30 7.08
C VAL A 32 3.68 2.74 6.71
N GLU A 33 4.48 1.80 6.23
CA GLU A 33 5.76 2.06 5.58
C GLU A 33 5.58 2.07 4.07
N LEU A 34 6.33 2.93 3.38
CA LEU A 34 6.36 3.02 1.91
C LEU A 34 7.79 2.91 1.40
N LYS A 35 7.94 2.29 0.24
CA LYS A 35 9.14 2.42 -0.61
C LYS A 35 8.71 2.51 -2.07
N ILE A 36 9.54 3.15 -2.87
CA ILE A 36 9.39 3.21 -4.33
C ILE A 36 10.56 2.46 -4.94
N ALA A 37 10.28 1.48 -5.78
CA ALA A 37 11.31 0.74 -6.48
C ALA A 37 11.95 1.58 -7.60
N GLU A 38 13.10 1.15 -8.13
CA GLU A 38 13.81 1.88 -9.19
C GLU A 38 12.97 2.08 -10.46
N ASN A 39 12.00 1.20 -10.71
CA ASN A 39 11.05 1.28 -11.82
C ASN A 39 9.87 2.24 -11.55
N GLY A 40 9.80 2.86 -10.37
CA GLY A 40 8.72 3.75 -9.94
C GLY A 40 7.51 3.05 -9.32
N GLU A 41 7.53 1.73 -9.13
CA GLU A 41 6.43 1.03 -8.48
C GLU A 41 6.40 1.31 -6.97
N VAL A 42 5.20 1.53 -6.45
CA VAL A 42 4.95 1.75 -5.02
C VAL A 42 4.81 0.41 -4.31
N PHE A 43 5.46 0.30 -3.14
CA PHE A 43 5.28 -0.81 -2.22
C PHE A 43 4.89 -0.28 -0.84
N TYR A 44 4.05 -1.02 -0.14
CA TYR A 44 3.70 -0.71 1.25
C TYR A 44 3.85 -1.92 2.16
N ARG A 45 4.04 -1.64 3.46
CA ARG A 45 3.97 -2.64 4.52
C ARG A 45 3.25 -2.04 5.72
N SER A 46 2.36 -2.81 6.34
CA SER A 46 1.63 -2.38 7.53
C SER A 46 1.09 -3.58 8.32
N GLU A 47 0.69 -3.36 9.57
CA GLU A 47 -0.04 -4.37 10.36
C GLU A 47 -1.43 -4.68 9.78
N GLY A 48 -2.01 -3.76 8.98
CA GLY A 48 -3.32 -3.92 8.34
C GLY A 48 -3.28 -4.68 7.01
N THR A 49 -2.10 -5.11 6.55
CA THR A 49 -1.94 -5.87 5.32
C THR A 49 -2.66 -7.22 5.42
N PHE A 50 -3.38 -7.61 4.37
CA PHE A 50 -4.09 -8.89 4.27
C PHE A 50 -3.20 -10.08 4.62
N VAL A 51 -3.81 -11.16 5.11
CA VAL A 51 -3.09 -12.40 5.43
C VAL A 51 -2.68 -13.11 4.14
N GLU A 52 -3.66 -13.47 3.32
CA GLU A 52 -3.46 -14.16 2.04
C GLU A 52 -4.73 -14.09 1.19
N TYR A 53 -4.59 -14.36 -0.10
CA TYR A 53 -5.73 -14.66 -0.95
C TYR A 53 -6.23 -16.08 -0.67
N TYR A 54 -7.53 -16.24 -0.46
CA TYR A 54 -8.12 -17.54 -0.13
C TYR A 54 -7.87 -18.59 -1.21
N LYS A 55 -7.23 -19.70 -0.82
CA LYS A 55 -6.85 -20.82 -1.71
C LYS A 55 -5.94 -20.42 -2.88
N ASN A 56 -5.20 -19.32 -2.76
CA ASN A 56 -4.32 -18.84 -3.83
C ASN A 56 -2.97 -18.37 -3.27
N ALA A 57 -2.14 -19.35 -2.88
CA ALA A 57 -0.82 -19.10 -2.32
C ALA A 57 0.16 -18.50 -3.36
N GLU A 58 0.01 -18.85 -4.64
CA GLU A 58 0.83 -18.30 -5.72
C GLU A 58 0.63 -16.79 -5.85
N SER A 59 -0.62 -16.34 -6.04
CA SER A 59 -0.87 -14.89 -6.10
C SER A 59 -0.57 -14.18 -4.78
N THR A 60 -0.66 -14.86 -3.64
CA THR A 60 -0.25 -14.26 -2.36
C THR A 60 1.25 -13.98 -2.34
N ALA A 61 2.08 -14.92 -2.80
CA ALA A 61 3.53 -14.79 -2.85
C ALA A 61 4.00 -13.80 -3.93
N ASP A 62 3.27 -13.70 -5.05
CA ASP A 62 3.55 -12.70 -6.09
C ASP A 62 3.21 -11.28 -5.62
N THR A 63 2.14 -11.12 -4.83
CA THR A 63 1.68 -9.82 -4.34
C THR A 63 2.41 -9.36 -3.08
N LYS A 64 2.74 -10.27 -2.15
CA LYS A 64 3.34 -9.95 -0.86
C LYS A 64 4.58 -10.79 -0.58
N ASP A 65 5.70 -10.12 -0.36
CA ASP A 65 6.97 -10.78 -0.07
C ASP A 65 7.06 -11.33 1.37
N PRO A 66 8.05 -12.17 1.69
CA PRO A 66 8.24 -12.72 3.04
C PRO A 66 8.53 -11.67 4.14
N GLU A 67 8.92 -10.45 3.77
CA GLU A 67 9.14 -9.33 4.70
C GLU A 67 7.87 -8.49 4.92
N GLY A 68 6.77 -8.84 4.24
CA GLY A 68 5.46 -8.21 4.35
C GLY A 68 5.24 -7.03 3.40
N TRP A 69 6.15 -6.77 2.45
CA TRP A 69 5.93 -5.74 1.45
C TRP A 69 4.95 -6.21 0.39
N VAL A 70 3.95 -5.38 0.12
CA VAL A 70 2.98 -5.58 -0.94
C VAL A 70 3.37 -4.74 -2.15
N ALA A 71 3.48 -5.39 -3.31
CA ALA A 71 3.58 -4.74 -4.61
C ALA A 71 2.22 -4.18 -4.99
N THR A 72 2.09 -2.86 -5.16
CA THR A 72 0.78 -2.28 -5.47
C THR A 72 0.43 -2.41 -6.95
N GLY A 73 1.42 -2.57 -7.84
CA GLY A 73 1.27 -2.49 -9.28
C GLY A 73 1.07 -1.05 -9.81
N ASP A 74 1.08 -0.04 -8.94
CA ASP A 74 0.92 1.36 -9.31
C ASP A 74 2.27 2.08 -9.38
N ALA A 75 2.42 2.98 -10.36
CA ALA A 75 3.53 3.92 -10.42
C ALA A 75 3.25 5.14 -9.53
N GLY A 76 4.25 5.62 -8.80
CA GLY A 76 4.10 6.74 -7.86
C GLY A 76 5.36 7.55 -7.60
#